data_AF-A0A971CRX3-F1
#
_entry.id   AF-A0A971CRX3-F1
#
_cell.length_a   1.000
_cell.length_b   1.000
_cell.length_c   1.000
_cell.angle_alpha   90.00
_cell.angle_beta   90.00
_cell.angle_gamma   90.00
#
_symmetry.space_group_name_H-M   'P 1'
#
loop_
_entity.id
_entity.type
_entity.pdbx_description
1 polymer ?
#
loop_
_entity_poly.entity_id
_entity_poly.type
_entity_poly.pdbx_seq_one_letter_code
_entity_poly.pdbx_strand_id
1 'polypeptide(L)'
;RSGFYDISNKYPWMTGSGGTDYFCPADLPDEVTRAVQAEALKAHRAVGAEVYSRVDVLLRESDAKPYVLEVNTIPGMTESSLLPKAAAAAGIDYATLCLKIIKLSLNFK
;
A
#
# COMPACT_ATOMS: atom_id res chain seq x y z
N ARG A 1 8.36 14.73 10.17
CA ARG A 1 7.35 14.26 11.16
C ARG A 1 8.04 13.31 12.16
N SER A 2 7.49 13.00 13.33
CA SER A 2 8.15 12.19 14.40
C SER A 2 7.24 11.11 14.97
N GLY A 3 7.82 10.05 15.53
CA GLY A 3 7.08 8.97 16.20
C GLY A 3 6.72 7.78 15.29
N PHE A 4 5.82 6.93 15.78
CA PHE A 4 5.34 5.71 15.12
C PHE A 4 4.11 5.98 14.23
N TYR A 5 3.80 5.10 13.27
CA TYR A 5 2.62 5.23 12.40
C TYR A 5 1.31 4.89 13.14
N ASP A 6 0.89 5.80 14.03
CA ASP A 6 -0.31 5.70 14.85
C ASP A 6 -1.51 6.45 14.23
N ILE A 7 -2.61 6.57 14.99
CA ILE A 7 -3.86 7.17 14.48
C ILE A 7 -3.70 8.66 14.13
N SER A 8 -2.91 9.43 14.89
CA SER A 8 -2.69 10.86 14.59
C SER A 8 -1.80 11.00 13.36
N ASN A 9 -0.79 10.14 13.22
CA ASN A 9 0.08 10.12 12.05
C ASN A 9 -0.59 9.60 10.77
N LYS A 10 -1.60 8.73 10.91
CA LYS A 10 -2.41 8.23 9.81
C LYS A 10 -3.52 9.20 9.42
N TYR A 11 -4.20 9.81 10.40
CA TYR A 11 -5.38 10.65 10.24
C TYR A 11 -5.24 11.99 10.98
N PRO A 12 -4.32 12.87 10.56
CA PRO A 12 -4.05 14.12 11.28
C PRO A 12 -5.27 15.05 11.34
N TRP A 13 -6.21 14.95 10.40
CA TRP A 13 -7.47 15.71 10.43
C TRP A 13 -8.43 15.28 11.54
N MET A 14 -8.30 14.07 12.10
CA MET A 14 -9.14 13.61 13.21
C MET A 14 -8.63 14.12 14.56
N THR A 15 -7.33 14.37 14.68
CA THR A 15 -6.67 14.71 15.96
C THR A 15 -6.09 16.12 15.98
N GLY A 16 -6.06 16.81 14.83
CA GLY A 16 -5.47 18.15 14.68
C GLY A 16 -3.94 18.19 14.82
N SER A 17 -3.26 17.03 14.86
CA SER A 17 -1.82 16.93 15.08
C SER A 17 -1.23 15.71 14.38
N GLY A 18 0.12 15.65 14.30
CA GLY A 18 0.84 14.54 13.67
C GLY A 18 0.84 14.57 12.14
N GLY A 19 1.13 13.41 11.56
CA GLY A 19 0.97 13.07 10.16
C GLY A 19 2.08 12.15 9.64
N THR A 20 1.97 11.69 8.39
CA THR A 20 3.02 10.99 7.65
C THR A 20 3.34 11.61 6.28
N ASP A 21 4.62 11.74 5.95
CA ASP A 21 5.08 12.12 4.61
C ASP A 21 5.13 10.86 3.73
N TYR A 22 4.53 10.94 2.54
CA TYR A 22 4.36 9.80 1.66
C TYR A 22 5.06 10.04 0.33
N PHE A 23 6.16 9.32 0.11
CA PHE A 23 6.92 9.33 -1.14
C PHE A 23 6.41 8.20 -2.04
N CYS A 24 5.91 8.55 -3.23
CA CYS A 24 5.39 7.59 -4.20
C CYS A 24 5.74 8.07 -5.62
N PRO A 25 6.56 7.34 -6.39
CA PRO A 25 7.28 6.12 -6.00
C PRO A 25 8.19 6.29 -4.78
N ALA A 26 8.46 5.20 -4.07
CA ALA A 26 9.40 5.24 -2.95
C ALA A 26 10.83 5.43 -3.50
N ASP A 27 11.64 6.24 -2.81
CA ASP A 27 13.04 6.44 -3.15
C ASP A 27 13.88 5.27 -2.62
N LEU A 28 13.91 4.19 -3.40
CA LEU A 28 14.58 2.93 -3.07
C LEU A 28 15.36 2.42 -4.29
N PRO A 29 16.52 1.76 -4.09
CA PRO A 29 17.21 1.07 -5.18
C PRO A 29 16.28 0.07 -5.88
N ASP A 30 16.42 -0.06 -7.20
CA ASP A 30 15.55 -0.90 -8.03
C ASP A 30 15.48 -2.36 -7.54
N GLU A 31 16.59 -2.90 -7.04
CA GLU A 31 16.67 -4.25 -6.47
C GLU A 31 15.81 -4.41 -5.21
N VAL A 32 15.80 -3.42 -4.33
CA VAL A 32 14.99 -3.39 -3.11
C VAL A 32 13.52 -3.23 -3.49
N THR A 33 13.22 -2.35 -4.45
CA THR A 33 11.86 -2.17 -4.97
C THR A 33 11.30 -3.49 -5.52
N ARG A 34 12.07 -4.21 -6.34
CA ARG A 34 11.66 -5.53 -6.85
C ARG A 34 11.47 -6.55 -5.74
N ALA A 35 12.34 -6.56 -4.74
CA ALA A 35 12.21 -7.47 -3.59
C ALA A 35 10.93 -7.21 -2.79
N VAL A 36 10.60 -5.95 -2.50
CA VAL A 36 9.36 -5.55 -1.82
C VAL A 36 8.12 -5.96 -2.63
N GLN A 37 8.12 -5.68 -3.94
CA GLN A 37 7.01 -6.07 -4.82
C GLN A 37 6.81 -7.58 -4.88
N ALA A 38 7.91 -8.35 -4.91
CA ALA A 38 7.87 -9.81 -4.90
C ALA A 38 7.28 -10.36 -3.58
N GLU A 39 7.73 -9.85 -2.43
CA GLU A 39 7.19 -10.27 -1.13
C GLU A 39 5.72 -9.84 -0.94
N ALA A 40 5.35 -8.64 -1.41
CA ALA A 40 3.96 -8.19 -1.40
C ALA A 40 3.05 -9.12 -2.22
N LEU A 41 3.48 -9.52 -3.42
CA LEU A 41 2.72 -10.44 -4.26
C LEU A 41 2.62 -11.85 -3.65
N LYS A 42 3.69 -12.34 -3.03
CA LYS A 42 3.67 -13.61 -2.28
C LYS A 42 2.68 -13.55 -1.12
N ALA A 43 2.71 -12.49 -0.33
CA ALA A 43 1.80 -12.32 0.82
C ALA A 43 0.33 -12.24 0.38
N HIS A 44 0.03 -11.46 -0.66
CA HIS A 44 -1.31 -11.37 -1.25
C HIS A 44 -1.85 -12.76 -1.62
N ARG A 45 -1.04 -13.57 -2.31
CA ARG A 45 -1.40 -14.94 -2.71
C ARG A 45 -1.51 -15.88 -1.50
N ALA A 46 -0.61 -15.76 -0.54
CA ALA A 46 -0.57 -16.64 0.63
C ALA A 46 -1.81 -16.54 1.51
N VAL A 47 -2.43 -15.35 1.58
CA VAL A 47 -3.69 -15.15 2.32
C VAL A 47 -4.94 -15.44 1.49
N GLY A 48 -4.79 -15.89 0.24
CA GLY A 48 -5.91 -16.14 -0.67
C GLY A 48 -6.65 -14.87 -1.11
N ALA A 49 -5.99 -13.71 -1.10
CA ALA A 49 -6.58 -12.51 -1.66
C ALA A 49 -6.61 -12.60 -3.19
N GLU A 50 -7.68 -12.10 -3.81
CA GLU A 50 -7.98 -12.38 -5.21
C GLU A 50 -8.04 -11.12 -6.09
N VAL A 51 -8.78 -10.09 -5.65
CA VAL A 51 -9.03 -8.89 -6.47
C VAL A 51 -7.95 -7.84 -6.24
N TYR A 52 -7.74 -7.45 -4.98
CA TYR A 52 -6.80 -6.43 -4.58
C TYR A 52 -6.48 -6.52 -3.09
N SER A 53 -5.34 -5.97 -2.68
CA SER A 53 -4.99 -5.75 -1.28
C SER A 53 -3.90 -4.67 -1.20
N ARG A 54 -3.75 -4.02 -0.05
CA ARG A 54 -2.53 -3.30 0.30
C ARG A 54 -1.69 -4.20 1.20
N VAL A 55 -0.44 -4.46 0.82
CA VAL A 55 0.51 -5.18 1.68
C VAL A 55 1.49 -4.18 2.24
N ASP A 56 1.54 -4.09 3.57
CA ASP A 56 2.46 -3.20 4.25
C ASP A 56 3.73 -3.97 4.58
N VAL A 57 4.87 -3.41 4.19
CA VAL A 57 6.19 -4.05 4.27
C VAL A 57 7.15 -3.12 5.01
N LEU A 58 7.86 -3.66 5.99
CA LEU A 58 8.95 -2.99 6.68
C LEU A 58 10.28 -3.43 6.08
N LEU A 59 11.21 -2.48 5.92
CA LEU A 59 12.58 -2.76 5.54
C LEU A 59 13.46 -2.77 6.78
N ARG A 60 14.26 -3.83 6.94
CA ARG A 60 15.24 -3.88 8.02
C ARG A 60 16.39 -2.92 7.73
N GLU A 61 16.73 -2.07 8.69
CA GLU A 61 17.73 -1.01 8.52
C GLU A 61 19.13 -1.52 8.12
N SER A 62 19.54 -2.69 8.62
CA SER A 62 20.90 -3.21 8.40
C SER A 62 21.18 -3.64 6.96
N ASP A 63 20.17 -4.09 6.22
CA ASP A 63 20.35 -4.75 4.92
C ASP A 63 19.18 -4.59 3.94
N ALA A 64 18.23 -3.71 4.25
CA ALA A 64 17.01 -3.48 3.46
C ALA A 64 16.18 -4.75 3.19
N LYS A 65 16.31 -5.80 4.02
CA LYS A 65 15.51 -7.01 3.85
C LYS A 65 14.02 -6.70 4.10
N PRO A 66 13.10 -7.10 3.19
CA PRO A 66 11.67 -6.89 3.37
C PRO A 66 11.04 -7.86 4.37
N TYR A 67 10.17 -7.33 5.22
CA TYR A 67 9.34 -8.06 6.18
C TYR A 67 7.88 -7.64 6.01
N VAL A 68 7.02 -8.59 5.66
CA VAL A 68 5.59 -8.34 5.54
C VAL A 68 5.01 -8.12 6.94
N LEU A 69 4.41 -6.96 7.16
CA LEU A 69 3.75 -6.62 8.42
C LEU A 69 2.30 -7.11 8.42
N GLU A 70 1.54 -6.74 7.40
CA GLU A 70 0.13 -7.10 7.28
C GLU A 70 -0.36 -7.07 5.82
N VAL A 71 -1.47 -7.76 5.58
CA VAL A 71 -2.24 -7.69 4.33
C VAL A 71 -3.60 -7.07 4.64
N ASN A 72 -3.85 -5.89 4.09
CA ASN A 72 -5.14 -5.22 4.16
C ASN A 72 -5.98 -5.61 2.94
N THR A 73 -6.97 -6.49 3.12
CA THR A 73 -7.87 -6.96 2.06
C THR A 73 -8.91 -5.90 1.66
N ILE A 74 -9.22 -4.97 2.55
CA ILE A 74 -10.05 -3.78 2.28
C ILE A 74 -9.28 -2.55 2.78
N PRO A 75 -8.28 -2.07 2.02
CA PRO A 75 -7.55 -0.87 2.38
C PRO A 75 -8.43 0.38 2.24
N GLY A 76 -8.00 1.48 2.87
CA GLY A 76 -8.60 2.79 2.62
C GLY A 76 -8.56 3.15 1.13
N MET A 77 -9.61 3.84 0.67
CA MET A 77 -9.79 4.24 -0.74
C MET A 77 -10.05 5.76 -0.89
N THR A 78 -9.63 6.57 0.08
CA THR A 78 -9.70 8.03 0.00
C THR A 78 -8.56 8.60 -0.85
N GLU A 79 -8.61 9.89 -1.20
CA GLU A 79 -7.52 10.60 -1.90
C GLU A 79 -6.17 10.51 -1.17
N SER A 80 -6.20 10.45 0.16
CA SER A 80 -5.02 10.29 1.02
C SER A 80 -4.59 8.83 1.21
N SER A 81 -5.33 7.86 0.69
CA SER A 81 -5.05 6.44 0.89
C SER A 81 -3.96 5.91 -0.04
N LEU A 82 -3.22 4.92 0.45
CA LEU A 82 -1.99 4.44 -0.18
C LEU A 82 -2.22 3.64 -1.47
N LEU A 83 -3.31 2.87 -1.57
CA LEU A 83 -3.58 2.10 -2.78
C LEU A 83 -3.93 3.02 -3.97
N PRO A 84 -4.86 3.99 -3.84
CA PRO A 84 -5.06 5.02 -4.87
C PRO A 84 -3.78 5.78 -5.25
N LYS A 85 -2.96 6.17 -4.26
CA LYS A 85 -1.69 6.86 -4.51
C LYS A 85 -0.72 6.01 -5.34
N ALA A 86 -0.56 4.72 -4.99
CA ALA A 86 0.28 3.80 -5.74
C ALA A 86 -0.24 3.53 -7.16
N ALA A 87 -1.55 3.44 -7.34
CA ALA A 87 -2.18 3.29 -8.66
C ALA A 87 -1.91 4.52 -9.54
N ALA A 88 -2.06 5.74 -9.00
CA ALA A 88 -1.78 6.97 -9.72
C ALA A 88 -0.31 7.07 -10.16
N ALA A 89 0.64 6.68 -9.29
CA ALA A 89 2.06 6.60 -9.65
C ALA A 89 2.35 5.57 -10.76
N ALA A 90 1.49 4.55 -10.90
CA ALA A 90 1.53 3.59 -11.99
C ALA A 90 0.70 4.01 -13.23
N GLY A 91 0.22 5.26 -13.27
CA GLY A 91 -0.58 5.79 -14.40
C GLY A 91 -2.04 5.35 -14.42
N ILE A 92 -2.57 4.84 -13.31
CA ILE A 92 -3.97 4.41 -13.17
C ILE A 92 -4.70 5.45 -12.32
N ASP A 93 -5.60 6.23 -12.93
CA ASP A 93 -6.43 7.17 -12.20
C ASP A 93 -7.45 6.44 -11.30
N TYR A 94 -8.03 7.18 -10.35
CA TYR A 94 -8.94 6.64 -9.35
C TYR A 94 -10.19 5.97 -9.93
N ALA A 95 -10.82 6.59 -10.94
CA ALA A 95 -12.03 6.03 -11.54
C ALA A 95 -11.71 4.74 -12.29
N THR A 96 -10.60 4.71 -13.02
CA THR A 96 -10.10 3.51 -13.70
C THR A 96 -9.74 2.41 -12.70
N LEU A 97 -9.11 2.74 -11.56
CA LEU A 97 -8.81 1.78 -10.49
C LEU A 97 -10.11 1.15 -9.95
N CYS A 98 -11.09 1.96 -9.59
CA CYS A 98 -12.39 1.49 -9.08
C CYS A 98 -13.10 0.59 -10.10
N LEU A 99 -13.14 0.98 -11.37
CA LEU A 99 -13.73 0.18 -12.43
C LEU A 99 -13.00 -1.15 -12.62
N LYS A 100 -11.67 -1.17 -12.50
CA LYS A 100 -10.86 -2.40 -12.59
C LYS A 100 -11.18 -3.35 -11.45
N ILE A 101 -11.28 -2.84 -10.21
CA ILE A 101 -11.67 -3.63 -9.04
C ILE A 101 -13.06 -4.25 -9.28
N ILE A 102 -14.05 -3.46 -9.70
CA ILE A 102 -15.41 -3.95 -10.00
C ILE A 102 -15.37 -5.07 -11.06
N LYS A 103 -14.70 -4.84 -12.18
CA LYS A 103 -14.61 -5.82 -13.27
C LYS A 103 -13.95 -7.12 -12.84
N LEU A 104 -12.88 -7.03 -12.04
CA LEU A 104 -12.22 -8.21 -11.49
C LEU A 104 -13.13 -8.96 -10.53
N SER A 105 -13.83 -8.26 -9.62
CA SER A 105 -14.78 -8.87 -8.67
C SER A 105 -15.93 -9.62 -9.37
N LEU A 106 -16.40 -9.15 -10.52
CA LEU A 106 -17.46 -9.82 -11.29
C LEU A 106 -17.01 -11.11 -11.97
N ASN A 107 -15.70 -11.35 -12.10
CA ASN A 107 -15.15 -12.55 -12.73
C ASN A 107 -14.97 -13.72 -11.76
N PHE A 108 -15.18 -13.50 -10.45
CA PHE A 108 -15.17 -14.55 -9.44
C PHE A 108 -16.58 -15.17 -9.33
N LYS A 109 -16.64 -16.50 -9.34
CA LYS A 109 -17.85 -17.29 -9.10
C LYS A 109 -17.74 -18.03 -7.78
#